data_AF-A0A2P5HR35-F1
#
_entry.id   AF-A0A2P5HR35-F1
#
_cell.length_a   1.000
_cell.length_b   1.000
_cell.length_c   1.000
_cell.angle_alpha   90.00
_cell.angle_beta   90.00
_cell.angle_gamma   90.00
#
_symmetry.space_group_name_H-M   'P 1'
#
loop_
_entity.id
_entity.type
_entity.pdbx_description
1 polymer ?
#
loop_
_entity_poly.entity_id
_entity_poly.type
_entity_poly.pdbx_seq_one_letter_code
_entity_poly.pdbx_strand_id
1 'polypeptide(L)'
;MDLSCLNCQVARIRNKESPADMSYIHTQPLCPEYHAISLNKMVLSSVATSTLSTKVHGEHRLLPGAEHVGKVFAAQEPDRFVAGEFFWPGFDHMGGHTPYYTANSSNSGIISHAGFKKIGVYQYQSAWKPERRPHLLWSDRVGCLVTPLHVFSVADSVEIFVD
;
A
#
# COMPACT_ATOMS: atom_id res chain seq x y z
N MET A 1 -22.94 18.44 0.72
CA MET A 1 -21.56 17.99 0.46
C MET A 1 -21.67 16.81 -0.46
N ASP A 2 -21.20 16.94 -1.70
CA ASP A 2 -21.33 15.89 -2.71
C ASP A 2 -20.07 15.04 -2.75
N LEU A 3 -20.25 13.71 -2.73
CA LEU A 3 -19.17 12.74 -2.73
C LEU A 3 -19.11 12.01 -4.08
N SER A 4 -17.94 12.01 -4.69
CA SER A 4 -17.63 11.19 -5.85
C SER A 4 -16.75 10.01 -5.42
N CYS A 5 -17.14 8.81 -5.81
CA CYS A 5 -16.47 7.56 -5.46
C CYS A 5 -15.64 7.08 -6.67
N LEU A 6 -14.32 7.10 -6.57
CA LEU A 6 -13.41 6.73 -7.66
C LEU A 6 -12.63 5.47 -7.29
N ASN A 7 -12.70 4.46 -8.15
CA ASN A 7 -11.80 3.31 -8.06
C ASN A 7 -10.43 3.75 -8.56
N CYS A 8 -9.48 3.91 -7.63
CA CYS A 8 -8.14 4.36 -7.93
C CYS A 8 -7.14 3.21 -8.05
N GLN A 9 -7.58 1.96 -8.20
CA GLN A 9 -6.70 0.78 -8.25
C GLN A 9 -5.58 1.02 -9.29
N VAL A 10 -4.36 1.14 -8.77
CA VAL A 10 -3.36 2.11 -9.23
C VAL A 10 -2.55 1.59 -10.42
N ALA A 11 -3.22 1.36 -11.55
CA ALA A 11 -2.51 1.29 -12.82
C ALA A 11 -2.04 2.67 -13.31
N ARG A 12 -2.55 3.79 -12.77
CA ARG A 12 -2.32 5.15 -13.33
C ARG A 12 -1.91 6.29 -12.37
N ILE A 13 -1.56 6.04 -11.09
CA ILE A 13 -0.52 6.89 -10.43
C ILE A 13 0.84 6.66 -11.14
N ARG A 14 0.93 5.59 -11.95
CA ARG A 14 2.05 5.29 -12.83
C ARG A 14 1.98 6.20 -14.05
N ASN A 15 2.86 7.18 -14.12
CA ASN A 15 3.42 7.62 -15.40
C ASN A 15 4.43 6.55 -15.90
N LYS A 16 4.03 5.27 -15.87
CA LYS A 16 4.89 4.12 -16.20
C LYS A 16 4.03 2.95 -16.66
N GLU A 17 4.50 2.29 -17.73
CA GLU A 17 3.81 1.16 -18.36
C GLU A 17 3.48 0.05 -17.36
N SER A 18 2.33 -0.59 -17.58
CA SER A 18 1.93 -1.79 -16.84
C SER A 18 2.95 -2.91 -17.12
N PRO A 19 3.51 -3.59 -16.10
CA PRO A 19 4.41 -4.72 -16.29
C PRO A 19 3.77 -5.95 -16.94
N ALA A 20 2.45 -5.94 -17.10
CA ALA A 20 1.68 -6.95 -17.81
C ALA A 20 0.91 -6.25 -18.92
N ASP A 21 0.98 -6.80 -20.13
CA ASP A 21 0.39 -6.35 -21.40
C ASP A 21 -1.16 -6.40 -21.38
N MET A 22 -1.75 -5.79 -20.35
CA MET A 22 -3.17 -5.83 -20.01
C MET A 22 -3.86 -4.64 -20.68
N SER A 23 -4.24 -4.83 -21.93
CA SER A 23 -4.87 -3.84 -22.82
C SER A 23 -6.26 -3.35 -22.38
N TYR A 24 -6.82 -3.85 -21.27
CA TYR A 24 -8.23 -3.63 -20.89
C TYR A 24 -8.45 -2.70 -19.69
N ILE A 25 -7.40 -2.16 -19.06
CA ILE A 25 -7.57 -1.19 -17.96
C ILE A 25 -7.32 0.22 -18.48
N HIS A 26 -8.37 0.83 -19.02
CA HIS A 26 -8.41 2.25 -19.35
C HIS A 26 -8.97 3.03 -18.16
N THR A 27 -8.10 3.59 -17.31
CA THR A 27 -8.55 4.50 -16.24
C THR A 27 -7.85 5.85 -16.32
N GLN A 28 -8.62 6.90 -16.54
CA GLN A 28 -8.34 8.31 -16.26
C GLN A 28 -9.64 8.91 -15.70
N PRO A 29 -9.59 9.84 -14.74
CA PRO A 29 -8.45 10.69 -14.32
C PRO A 29 -7.88 10.38 -12.91
N LEU A 30 -6.72 10.97 -12.59
CA LEU A 30 -6.16 11.05 -11.22
C LEU A 30 -7.02 11.92 -10.29
N CYS A 31 -6.84 11.83 -8.96
CA CYS A 31 -7.64 12.62 -8.00
C CYS A 31 -7.69 14.14 -8.36
N PRO A 32 -6.56 14.82 -8.65
CA PRO A 32 -6.58 16.22 -9.10
C PRO A 32 -7.29 16.46 -10.43
N GLU A 33 -7.02 15.63 -11.44
CA GLU A 33 -7.61 15.77 -12.77
C GLU A 33 -9.13 15.54 -12.73
N TYR A 34 -9.58 14.60 -11.89
CA TYR A 34 -10.99 14.30 -11.69
C TYR A 34 -11.70 15.42 -10.90
N HIS A 35 -11.03 15.97 -9.88
CA HIS A 35 -11.58 17.11 -9.16
C HIS A 35 -11.68 18.36 -10.05
N ALA A 36 -10.72 18.58 -10.96
CA ALA A 36 -10.74 19.70 -11.89
C ALA A 36 -11.98 19.70 -12.82
N ILE A 37 -12.51 18.53 -13.18
CA ILE A 37 -13.73 18.39 -13.99
C ILE A 37 -15.02 18.30 -13.17
N SER A 38 -14.92 18.15 -11.85
CA SER A 38 -16.06 18.01 -10.93
C SER A 38 -15.92 18.93 -9.72
N LEU A 39 -15.74 20.23 -10.02
CA LEU A 39 -15.60 21.31 -9.04
C LEU A 39 -16.72 21.22 -7.98
N ASN A 40 -16.32 21.35 -6.70
CA ASN A 40 -17.14 21.23 -5.49
C ASN A 40 -17.48 19.81 -4.99
N LYS A 41 -16.94 18.74 -5.59
CA LYS A 41 -17.10 17.38 -5.06
C LYS A 41 -15.87 16.93 -4.28
N MET A 42 -16.11 16.23 -3.17
CA MET A 42 -15.07 15.47 -2.50
C MET A 42 -14.84 14.16 -3.25
N VAL A 43 -13.59 13.70 -3.29
CA VAL A 43 -13.21 12.43 -3.92
C VAL A 43 -12.94 11.40 -2.83
N LEU A 44 -13.66 10.29 -2.85
CA LEU A 44 -13.38 9.12 -2.03
C LEU A 44 -12.72 8.05 -2.89
N SER A 45 -11.51 7.63 -2.50
CA SER A 45 -10.85 6.52 -3.17
C SER A 45 -11.44 5.20 -2.70
N SER A 46 -12.23 4.56 -3.55
CA SER A 46 -12.93 3.31 -3.20
C SER A 46 -12.02 2.09 -3.19
N VAL A 47 -10.87 2.19 -3.87
CA VAL A 47 -9.79 1.20 -3.87
C VAL A 47 -8.47 1.95 -4.11
N ALA A 48 -7.54 1.92 -3.15
CA ALA A 48 -6.36 2.79 -3.21
C ALA A 48 -4.99 2.09 -3.17
N THR A 49 -4.86 0.96 -2.47
CA THR A 49 -3.58 0.26 -2.34
C THR A 49 -3.75 -1.23 -2.59
N SER A 50 -2.80 -1.85 -3.31
CA SER A 50 -2.58 -3.30 -3.34
C SER A 50 -1.14 -3.62 -2.96
N THR A 51 -0.90 -3.86 -1.67
CA THR A 51 0.45 -4.18 -1.17
C THR A 51 0.70 -5.67 -1.35
N LEU A 52 1.25 -6.06 -2.50
CA LEU A 52 1.70 -7.44 -2.70
C LEU A 52 2.85 -7.74 -1.74
N SER A 53 2.57 -8.49 -0.67
CA SER A 53 3.56 -8.83 0.34
C SER A 53 3.32 -10.19 0.94
N THR A 54 4.41 -10.87 1.28
CA THR A 54 4.38 -12.12 2.05
C THR A 54 4.98 -11.92 3.42
N LYS A 55 4.56 -12.78 4.35
CA LYS A 55 5.23 -12.97 5.63
C LYS A 55 5.64 -14.42 5.75
N VAL A 56 6.94 -14.69 5.78
CA VAL A 56 7.50 -16.04 5.82
C VAL A 56 8.57 -16.08 6.90
N HIS A 57 8.44 -16.99 7.87
CA HIS A 57 9.39 -17.14 8.99
C HIS A 57 9.75 -15.82 9.71
N GLY A 58 8.75 -14.94 9.91
CA GLY A 58 8.96 -13.64 10.55
C GLY A 58 9.47 -12.55 9.59
N GLU A 59 10.01 -12.92 8.42
CA GLU A 59 10.42 -11.97 7.40
C GLU A 59 9.21 -11.38 6.67
N HIS A 60 9.25 -10.07 6.48
CA HIS A 60 8.32 -9.34 5.63
C HIS A 60 8.96 -9.11 4.27
N ARG A 61 8.32 -9.55 3.19
CA ARG A 61 8.83 -9.35 1.83
C ARG A 61 7.81 -8.63 0.97
N LEU A 62 8.20 -7.47 0.44
CA LEU A 62 7.48 -6.84 -0.66
C LEU A 62 7.73 -7.64 -1.93
N LEU A 63 6.66 -7.93 -2.65
CA LEU A 63 6.70 -8.66 -3.90
C LEU A 63 6.88 -7.69 -5.09
N PRO A 64 7.51 -8.12 -6.19
CA PRO A 64 7.52 -7.36 -7.43
C PRO A 64 6.12 -6.89 -7.84
N GLY A 65 6.00 -5.61 -8.22
CA GLY A 65 4.71 -5.01 -8.57
C GLY A 65 3.86 -4.58 -7.37
N ALA A 66 4.33 -4.76 -6.14
CA ALA A 66 3.67 -4.25 -4.95
C ALA A 66 3.63 -2.72 -4.94
N GLU A 67 2.48 -2.18 -4.56
CA GLU A 67 2.35 -0.77 -4.25
C GLU A 67 2.54 -0.54 -2.77
N HIS A 68 3.44 0.40 -2.49
CA HIS A 68 3.81 0.77 -1.14
C HIS A 68 2.78 1.77 -0.62
N VAL A 69 2.24 1.52 0.58
CA VAL A 69 1.26 2.41 1.24
C VAL A 69 1.75 3.86 1.25
N GLY A 70 3.04 4.08 1.55
CA GLY A 70 3.61 5.43 1.57
C GLY A 70 3.55 6.18 0.23
N LYS A 71 3.49 5.49 -0.92
CA LYS A 71 3.29 6.16 -2.22
C LYS A 71 1.86 6.67 -2.38
N VAL A 72 0.89 5.93 -1.84
CA VAL A 72 -0.53 6.29 -1.93
C VAL A 72 -0.82 7.47 -1.01
N PHE A 73 -0.29 7.47 0.21
CA PHE A 73 -0.32 8.63 1.09
C PHE A 73 0.31 9.87 0.46
N ALA A 74 1.52 9.76 -0.10
CA ALA A 74 2.17 10.89 -0.78
C ALA A 74 1.34 11.47 -1.96
N ALA A 75 0.49 10.65 -2.58
CA ALA A 75 -0.37 11.08 -3.68
C ALA A 75 -1.72 11.66 -3.23
N GLN A 76 -2.22 11.31 -2.04
CA GLN A 76 -3.55 11.72 -1.57
C GLN A 76 -3.51 12.81 -0.49
N GLU A 77 -2.53 12.76 0.41
CA GLU A 77 -2.45 13.66 1.57
C GLU A 77 -2.37 15.15 1.23
N PRO A 78 -1.71 15.60 0.15
CA PRO A 78 -1.70 17.01 -0.23
C PRO A 78 -3.08 17.56 -0.63
N ASP A 79 -3.98 16.68 -1.07
CA ASP A 79 -5.23 17.06 -1.73
C ASP A 79 -6.40 17.10 -0.73
N ARG A 80 -6.75 18.29 -0.23
CA ARG A 80 -7.83 18.48 0.76
C ARG A 80 -9.23 18.08 0.28
N PHE A 81 -9.42 17.90 -1.03
CA PHE A 81 -10.67 17.42 -1.60
C PHE A 81 -10.79 15.89 -1.55
N VAL A 82 -9.73 15.17 -1.17
CA VAL A 82 -9.76 13.73 -0.95
C VAL A 82 -10.32 13.43 0.44
N ALA A 83 -11.45 12.73 0.48
CA ALA A 83 -12.15 12.34 1.70
C ALA A 83 -11.46 11.18 2.46
N GLY A 84 -10.56 10.46 1.77
CA GLY A 84 -9.85 9.30 2.28
C GLY A 84 -9.88 8.13 1.30
N GLU A 85 -9.57 6.95 1.82
CA GLU A 85 -9.40 5.75 1.02
C GLU A 85 -9.89 4.45 1.67
N PHE A 86 -10.22 3.49 0.82
CA PHE A 86 -10.32 2.08 1.16
C PHE A 86 -9.17 1.33 0.47
N PHE A 87 -8.28 0.72 1.25
CA PHE A 87 -7.22 -0.12 0.70
C PHE A 87 -7.74 -1.53 0.38
N TRP A 88 -7.15 -2.19 -0.62
CA TRP A 88 -7.61 -3.48 -1.10
C TRP A 88 -6.53 -4.57 -1.01
N PRO A 89 -6.79 -5.63 -0.24
CA PRO A 89 -7.79 -5.82 0.82
C PRO A 89 -7.21 -5.61 2.23
N GLY A 90 -8.12 -5.64 3.22
CA GLY A 90 -7.77 -5.80 4.63
C GLY A 90 -6.97 -7.06 4.93
N PHE A 91 -7.56 -8.18 4.54
CA PHE A 91 -7.03 -9.52 4.74
C PHE A 91 -6.79 -10.19 3.40
N ASP A 92 -5.79 -11.07 3.34
CA ASP A 92 -5.67 -11.98 2.20
C ASP A 92 -6.94 -12.83 2.08
N HIS A 93 -7.35 -13.06 0.83
CA HIS A 93 -8.49 -13.88 0.46
C HIS A 93 -8.06 -14.99 -0.50
N MET A 94 -8.93 -15.97 -0.72
CA MET A 94 -8.72 -17.01 -1.74
C MET A 94 -8.89 -16.40 -3.14
N GLY A 95 -8.08 -16.83 -4.10
CA GLY A 95 -8.01 -16.20 -5.43
C GLY A 95 -7.27 -14.86 -5.43
N GLY A 96 -7.45 -14.04 -6.48
CA GLY A 96 -6.81 -12.71 -6.54
C GLY A 96 -5.27 -12.75 -6.55
N HIS A 97 -4.71 -13.80 -7.13
CA HIS A 97 -3.28 -14.13 -7.04
C HIS A 97 -2.41 -13.45 -8.11
N THR A 98 -2.97 -12.60 -8.97
CA THR A 98 -2.20 -11.87 -10.00
C THR A 98 -1.05 -11.07 -9.38
N PRO A 99 0.19 -11.14 -9.92
CA PRO A 99 0.62 -11.86 -11.14
C PRO A 99 1.08 -13.32 -10.92
N TYR A 100 0.96 -13.86 -9.72
CA TYR A 100 1.42 -15.20 -9.32
C TYR A 100 0.38 -16.29 -9.56
N TYR A 101 0.22 -16.72 -10.82
CA TYR A 101 -0.79 -17.72 -11.23
C TYR A 101 -0.63 -19.12 -10.62
N THR A 102 0.50 -19.41 -9.98
CA THR A 102 0.71 -20.66 -9.22
C THR A 102 0.21 -20.58 -7.78
N ALA A 103 -0.13 -19.39 -7.28
CA ALA A 103 -0.67 -19.21 -5.94
C ALA A 103 -2.20 -19.38 -5.94
N ASN A 104 -2.72 -19.93 -4.85
CA ASN A 104 -4.16 -20.15 -4.65
C ASN A 104 -4.84 -19.01 -3.86
N SER A 105 -4.06 -18.09 -3.32
CA SER A 105 -4.50 -17.00 -2.44
C SER A 105 -3.85 -15.68 -2.83
N SER A 106 -4.51 -14.60 -2.44
CA SER A 106 -4.03 -13.24 -2.70
C SER A 106 -2.83 -12.95 -1.80
N ASN A 107 -1.91 -12.12 -2.28
CA ASN A 107 -0.83 -11.56 -1.46
C ASN A 107 -1.00 -10.05 -1.22
N SER A 108 -2.11 -9.47 -1.65
CA SER A 108 -2.37 -8.02 -1.60
C SER A 108 -2.82 -7.53 -0.23
N GLY A 109 -3.29 -8.43 0.65
CA GLY A 109 -3.80 -8.06 1.96
C GLY A 109 -2.71 -7.62 2.91
N ILE A 110 -2.97 -6.58 3.70
CA ILE A 110 -2.02 -6.11 4.72
C ILE A 110 -2.00 -7.04 5.95
N ILE A 111 -3.01 -7.89 6.12
CA ILE A 111 -3.06 -8.98 7.09
C ILE A 111 -3.16 -10.30 6.32
N SER A 112 -2.43 -11.33 6.76
CA SER A 112 -2.50 -12.65 6.13
C SER A 112 -3.83 -13.36 6.40
N HIS A 113 -4.10 -14.43 5.67
CA HIS A 113 -5.28 -15.28 5.88
C HIS A 113 -5.34 -15.87 7.30
N ALA A 114 -4.17 -16.12 7.90
CA ALA A 114 -4.02 -16.59 9.28
C ALA A 114 -4.00 -15.46 10.33
N GLY A 115 -4.29 -14.21 9.93
CA GLY A 115 -4.32 -13.06 10.84
C GLY A 115 -2.95 -12.45 11.15
N PHE A 116 -1.88 -12.87 10.48
CA PHE A 116 -0.56 -12.30 10.71
C PHE A 116 -0.43 -10.93 10.05
N LYS A 117 -0.11 -9.91 10.86
CA LYS A 117 0.18 -8.56 10.37
C LYS A 117 1.37 -8.58 9.43
N LYS A 118 1.21 -8.00 8.24
CA LYS A 118 2.28 -7.76 7.26
C LYS A 118 2.77 -6.32 7.35
N ILE A 119 3.68 -5.94 6.43
CA ILE A 119 4.35 -4.63 6.45
C ILE A 119 3.37 -3.48 6.39
N GLY A 120 2.33 -3.58 5.54
CA GLY A 120 1.32 -2.52 5.36
C GLY A 120 0.59 -2.14 6.65
N VAL A 121 0.35 -3.08 7.57
CA VAL A 121 -0.30 -2.77 8.87
C VAL A 121 0.50 -1.74 9.65
N TYR A 122 1.82 -1.85 9.66
CA TYR A 122 2.68 -0.93 10.41
C TYR A 122 2.76 0.45 9.76
N GLN A 123 2.64 0.52 8.43
CA GLN A 123 2.57 1.79 7.68
C GLN A 123 1.27 2.55 7.96
N TYR A 124 0.14 1.84 7.90
CA TYR A 124 -1.15 2.43 8.27
C TYR A 124 -1.19 2.80 9.76
N GLN A 125 -0.58 2.00 10.64
CA GLN A 125 -0.51 2.33 12.06
C GLN A 125 0.31 3.58 12.32
N SER A 126 1.46 3.77 11.67
CA SER A 126 2.21 5.01 11.82
C SER A 126 1.41 6.21 11.33
N ALA A 127 0.69 6.11 10.21
CA ALA A 127 -0.07 7.25 9.70
C ALA A 127 -1.34 7.56 10.51
N TRP A 128 -2.11 6.53 10.90
CA TRP A 128 -3.45 6.71 11.46
C TRP A 128 -3.53 6.59 12.99
N LYS A 129 -2.44 6.16 13.64
CA LYS A 129 -2.37 5.96 15.10
C LYS A 129 -1.09 6.57 15.68
N PRO A 130 -0.98 7.91 15.72
CA PRO A 130 0.24 8.60 16.15
C PRO A 130 0.62 8.33 17.61
N GLU A 131 -0.30 7.83 18.44
CA GLU A 131 -0.03 7.43 19.81
C GLU A 131 0.78 6.12 19.93
N ARG A 132 0.98 5.39 18.83
CA ARG A 132 1.68 4.10 18.85
C ARG A 132 3.19 4.25 18.71
N ARG A 133 3.91 3.34 19.37
CA ARG A 133 5.37 3.23 19.31
C ARG A 133 5.83 2.86 17.89
N PRO A 134 7.04 3.30 17.49
CA PRO A 134 7.61 2.94 16.19
C PRO A 134 7.74 1.43 16.03
N HIS A 135 7.62 0.97 14.79
CA HIS A 135 7.74 -0.43 14.42
C HIS A 135 9.01 -0.65 13.61
N LEU A 136 9.87 -1.53 14.12
CA LEU A 136 11.08 -2.02 13.45
C LEU A 136 10.79 -3.41 12.87
N LEU A 137 11.11 -3.58 11.58
CA LEU A 137 11.11 -4.90 10.95
C LEU A 137 12.55 -5.34 10.73
N TRP A 138 12.99 -6.33 11.52
CA TRP A 138 14.31 -6.95 11.43
C TRP A 138 14.16 -8.42 11.07
N SER A 139 15.03 -8.89 10.19
CA SER A 139 15.15 -10.31 9.86
C SER A 139 16.56 -10.79 10.20
N ASP A 140 16.68 -11.94 10.85
CA ASP A 140 17.96 -12.55 11.21
C ASP A 140 18.69 -13.07 9.95
N ARG A 141 19.48 -12.18 9.35
CA ARG A 141 20.26 -12.44 8.12
C ARG A 141 21.75 -12.46 8.39
N VAL A 142 22.18 -13.39 9.24
CA VAL A 142 23.60 -13.58 9.57
C VAL A 142 24.38 -13.98 8.30
N GLY A 143 25.47 -13.25 8.00
CA GLY A 143 26.32 -13.51 6.83
C GLY A 143 25.88 -12.87 5.52
N CYS A 144 24.79 -12.09 5.52
CA CYS A 144 24.40 -11.28 4.37
C CYS A 144 25.18 -9.95 4.35
N LEU A 145 25.68 -9.55 3.19
CA LEU A 145 26.37 -8.25 3.00
C LEU A 145 25.44 -7.04 3.19
N VAL A 146 24.13 -7.23 3.01
CA VAL A 146 23.11 -6.17 3.10
C VAL A 146 21.85 -6.71 3.75
N THR A 147 21.41 -6.08 4.84
CA THR A 147 20.12 -6.35 5.50
C THR A 147 19.23 -5.12 5.35
N PRO A 148 18.14 -5.18 4.57
CA PRO A 148 17.21 -4.07 4.47
C PRO A 148 16.45 -3.90 5.78
N LEU A 149 16.47 -2.68 6.32
CA LEU A 149 15.76 -2.31 7.53
C LEU A 149 14.61 -1.36 7.19
N HIS A 150 13.43 -1.66 7.74
CA HIS A 150 12.26 -0.80 7.59
C HIS A 150 11.80 -0.32 8.96
N VAL A 151 11.70 1.00 9.11
CA VAL A 151 11.14 1.65 10.30
C VAL A 151 9.91 2.44 9.90
N PHE A 152 8.82 2.24 10.66
CA PHE A 152 7.60 3.04 10.55
C PHE A 152 7.38 3.78 11.85
N SER A 153 7.40 5.11 11.80
CA SER A 153 7.35 5.98 12.96
C SER A 153 6.65 7.30 12.61
N VAL A 154 6.02 7.91 13.59
CA VAL A 154 5.57 9.32 13.53
C VAL A 154 6.59 10.30 14.11
N ALA A 155 7.68 9.79 14.67
CA ALA A 155 8.75 10.62 15.21
C ALA A 155 9.51 11.33 14.08
N ASP A 156 10.02 12.53 14.37
CA ASP A 156 10.81 13.33 13.43
C ASP A 156 12.12 12.65 13.01
N SER A 157 12.68 11.80 13.89
CA SER A 157 13.89 11.03 13.63
C SER A 157 13.88 9.68 14.34
N VAL A 158 14.72 8.76 13.85
CA VAL A 158 14.98 7.45 14.45
C VAL A 158 16.47 7.18 14.41
N GLU A 159 17.01 6.75 15.54
CA GLU A 159 18.38 6.24 15.67
C GLU A 159 18.33 4.71 15.87
N ILE A 160 19.22 3.98 15.20
CA ILE A 160 19.29 2.52 15.23
C ILE A 160 20.65 2.11 15.77
N PHE A 161 20.64 1.27 16.80
CA PHE A 161 21.83 0.68 17.40
C PHE A 161 21.94 -0.78 16.93
N VAL A 162 23.13 -1.17 16.47
CA VAL A 162 23.46 -2.54 16.03
C VAL A 162 24.72 -2.95 16.77
N ASP A 163 24.65 -4.08 17.48
CA ASP A 163 25.78 -4.67 18.22
C ASP A 163 26.52 -5.71 17.38
#